data_AF-A0A1R3HJX9-F1
#
_entry.id   AF-A0A1R3HJX9-F1
#
_cell.length_a   1.000
_cell.length_b   1.000
_cell.length_c   1.000
_cell.angle_alpha   90.00
_cell.angle_beta   90.00
_cell.angle_gamma   90.00
#
_symmetry.space_group_name_H-M   'P 1'
#
loop_
_entity.id
_entity.type
_entity.pdbx_description
1 polymer ?
#
loop_
_entity_poly.entity_id
_entity_poly.type
_entity_poly.pdbx_seq_one_letter_code
_entity_poly.pdbx_strand_id
1 'polypeptide(L)'
;MERRKEKTLRQQQHHQSNHKYRIISSSPSAFSHSISSPVFLEMAAAISSSSAPNSVFLGVDVGTGSARAGVFDEKGKLLGSASSPIQIWKEGDCIEQSSTDIWHAVCSAVKSACALAQIGGEEVKGIGFAATCSLVAVDADGSPVTVSWSGDSRRNIIVWMDHRAVKQAEKINSCNSPVLQYCGGSVSPEMQPPKLLWVKENLQESWSMAFRWMDLSDWLSYRATGDDTRSLCTTVCKWTYLGHAHMQQKNEKDSKDMEACGWDDEFWEEIGLGDLIEGHHAKIGRSVAFPGHALGSGLTPTAAKELGLLTGTPVGTSLIDAHAGGVGVMESKPETENDDQNDSICHRMVLVCGTSTCHMAVSRDKLFIPGVWGPFWSAMIPEYWLTEGGQSATGALLDYIIENHGASARLANRAASQNTSVFSLLNDMIESMMKQMQCPFVAALTQDIHVLPDFHGNRSPIADPKAKGVMCGLSLDAGEKQLALLYLATMQGIAYGTRHIVEHCNANGHKIDTLLASGGLSKNTLFIQQHADITGCSIILPRESESVLLGAAILGAVAAKKYSSLSEAMKALNAAGQVIHPSKDPRVKKYHDAKYSIFRQLYEQQLSQRSIMAQALA
;
A
#
# COMPACT_ATOMS: atom_id res chain seq x y z
N MET A 1 -47.48 33.99 15.07
CA MET A 1 -47.69 35.26 14.32
C MET A 1 -46.41 35.45 13.50
N GLU A 2 -46.32 35.24 12.18
CA GLU A 2 -47.19 35.49 11.00
C GLU A 2 -46.66 36.69 10.18
N ARG A 3 -46.65 36.53 8.84
CA ARG A 3 -46.28 37.46 7.73
C ARG A 3 -44.79 37.41 7.35
N ARG A 4 -44.39 37.11 6.09
CA ARG A 4 -44.80 37.57 4.72
C ARG A 4 -44.42 39.04 4.48
N LYS A 5 -43.93 39.47 3.30
CA LYS A 5 -43.83 38.88 1.92
C LYS A 5 -42.34 39.02 1.43
N GLU A 6 -41.87 38.83 0.20
CA GLU A 6 -42.43 38.67 -1.17
C GLU A 6 -41.49 37.76 -2.03
N LYS A 7 -41.53 37.83 -3.38
CA LYS A 7 -40.55 37.32 -4.36
C LYS A 7 -40.50 38.24 -5.59
N THR A 8 -39.40 38.25 -6.35
CA THR A 8 -39.38 38.72 -7.74
C THR A 8 -38.54 37.80 -8.63
N LEU A 9 -39.06 37.46 -9.81
CA LEU A 9 -38.37 36.76 -10.90
C LEU A 9 -38.46 37.63 -12.16
N ARG A 10 -37.46 37.55 -13.06
CA ARG A 10 -37.67 37.82 -14.50
C ARG A 10 -36.56 37.21 -15.37
N GLN A 11 -36.97 36.74 -16.54
CA GLN A 11 -36.10 36.19 -17.59
C GLN A 11 -35.75 37.28 -18.61
N GLN A 12 -34.73 37.04 -19.44
CA GLN A 12 -34.64 37.61 -20.78
C GLN A 12 -33.94 36.64 -21.74
N GLN A 13 -34.29 36.69 -23.01
CA GLN A 13 -33.84 35.78 -24.07
C GLN A 13 -33.58 36.56 -25.37
N HIS A 14 -32.62 36.07 -26.16
CA HIS A 14 -32.38 36.33 -27.59
C HIS A 14 -32.50 37.77 -28.16
N HIS A 15 -31.42 38.19 -28.83
CA HIS A 15 -31.51 38.53 -30.26
C HIS A 15 -30.22 38.16 -31.01
N GLN A 16 -30.35 37.84 -32.30
CA GLN A 16 -29.27 37.73 -33.27
C GLN A 16 -29.36 38.90 -34.25
N SER A 17 -28.24 39.28 -34.88
CA SER A 17 -28.26 40.08 -36.11
C SER A 17 -27.14 39.67 -37.06
N ASN A 18 -27.39 39.85 -38.36
CA ASN A 18 -26.48 39.46 -39.43
C ASN A 18 -25.44 40.55 -39.72
N HIS A 19 -24.27 40.16 -40.23
CA HIS A 19 -23.64 40.93 -41.31
C HIS A 19 -23.00 40.01 -42.36
N LYS A 20 -23.29 40.30 -43.63
CA LYS A 20 -22.58 39.77 -44.80
C LYS A 20 -21.69 40.86 -45.37
N TYR A 21 -20.48 40.52 -45.81
CA TYR A 21 -19.81 41.17 -46.95
C TYR A 21 -19.03 40.12 -47.77
N ARG A 22 -18.75 40.45 -49.04
CA ARG A 22 -18.31 39.54 -50.10
C ARG A 22 -17.59 40.36 -51.18
N ILE A 23 -16.47 39.88 -51.73
CA ILE A 23 -15.86 40.20 -53.06
C ILE A 23 -14.52 39.42 -53.13
N ILE A 24 -14.41 38.35 -53.92
CA ILE A 24 -14.02 38.24 -55.35
C ILE A 24 -12.50 38.34 -55.60
N SER A 25 -11.95 37.30 -56.23
CA SER A 25 -10.79 37.32 -57.15
C SER A 25 -11.08 36.35 -58.33
N SER A 26 -10.32 36.41 -59.43
CA SER A 26 -10.79 36.00 -60.77
C SER A 26 -9.91 34.99 -61.54
N SER A 27 -10.58 34.21 -62.40
CA SER A 27 -10.08 33.31 -63.47
C SER A 27 -9.53 34.11 -64.70
N PRO A 28 -9.19 33.52 -65.89
CA PRO A 28 -9.29 32.13 -66.42
C PRO A 28 -7.92 31.64 -67.01
N SER A 29 -7.72 30.81 -68.06
CA SER A 29 -8.53 30.01 -69.03
C SER A 29 -7.65 28.95 -69.74
N ALA A 30 -8.16 27.74 -70.03
CA ALA A 30 -7.66 26.86 -71.12
C ALA A 30 -8.70 25.77 -71.54
N PHE A 31 -8.60 25.29 -72.78
CA PHE A 31 -9.39 24.19 -73.42
C PHE A 31 -8.59 22.85 -73.36
N SER A 32 -9.07 21.63 -73.69
CA SER A 32 -10.33 21.08 -74.26
C SER A 32 -10.55 19.59 -73.87
N HIS A 33 -11.59 18.94 -74.40
CA HIS A 33 -12.02 17.51 -74.25
C HIS A 33 -10.91 16.44 -74.48
N SER A 34 -11.06 15.14 -74.15
CA SER A 34 -12.29 14.32 -74.04
C SER A 34 -12.22 13.04 -73.15
N ILE A 35 -13.41 12.66 -72.64
CA ILE A 35 -13.98 11.30 -72.41
C ILE A 35 -13.04 10.10 -72.09
N SER A 36 -13.16 9.55 -70.88
CA SER A 36 -13.42 8.11 -70.62
C SER A 36 -13.78 7.86 -69.14
N SER A 37 -14.34 6.69 -68.83
CA SER A 37 -15.05 6.41 -67.56
C SER A 37 -14.13 6.32 -66.32
N PRO A 38 -14.59 6.74 -65.13
CA PRO A 38 -13.84 6.58 -63.90
C PRO A 38 -13.82 5.13 -63.42
N VAL A 39 -12.65 4.65 -63.00
CA VAL A 39 -12.51 3.44 -62.19
C VAL A 39 -13.08 3.72 -60.80
N PHE A 40 -13.99 2.87 -60.31
CA PHE A 40 -14.40 2.89 -58.92
C PHE A 40 -13.22 2.45 -58.05
N LEU A 41 -12.55 3.41 -57.43
CA LEU A 41 -11.55 3.13 -56.40
C LEU A 41 -12.30 2.81 -55.10
N GLU A 42 -12.65 1.55 -54.92
CA GLU A 42 -13.32 1.06 -53.73
C GLU A 42 -12.37 1.18 -52.54
N MET A 43 -12.53 2.25 -51.76
CA MET A 43 -11.84 2.43 -50.48
C MET A 43 -12.38 1.42 -49.48
N ALA A 44 -11.87 0.19 -49.57
CA ALA A 44 -12.04 -0.83 -48.54
C ALA A 44 -11.53 -0.24 -47.22
N ALA A 45 -12.48 0.16 -46.36
CA ALA A 45 -12.16 0.55 -45.00
C ALA A 45 -11.46 -0.64 -44.36
N ALA A 46 -10.25 -0.42 -43.87
CA ALA A 46 -9.51 -1.44 -43.13
C ALA A 46 -10.22 -1.67 -41.78
N ILE A 47 -11.26 -2.51 -41.82
CA ILE A 47 -11.78 -3.19 -40.64
C ILE A 47 -10.59 -3.95 -40.09
N SER A 48 -9.98 -3.40 -39.05
CA SER A 48 -8.93 -4.08 -38.31
C SER A 48 -9.49 -5.42 -37.88
N SER A 49 -8.96 -6.50 -38.43
CA SER A 49 -9.26 -7.86 -37.97
C SER A 49 -9.15 -7.89 -36.46
N SER A 50 -10.22 -8.23 -35.75
CA SER A 50 -10.21 -8.23 -34.29
C SER A 50 -9.07 -9.12 -33.81
N SER A 51 -8.08 -8.52 -33.13
CA SER A 51 -7.19 -9.27 -32.26
C SER A 51 -8.02 -10.16 -31.35
N ALA A 52 -7.49 -11.33 -30.97
CA ALA A 52 -8.13 -12.13 -29.93
C ALA A 52 -8.43 -11.22 -28.72
N PRO A 53 -9.60 -11.35 -28.06
CA PRO A 53 -10.00 -10.45 -26.98
C PRO A 53 -8.89 -10.44 -25.93
N ASN A 54 -8.29 -9.26 -25.73
CA ASN A 54 -7.10 -9.12 -24.89
C ASN A 54 -7.50 -9.52 -23.48
N SER A 55 -6.94 -10.64 -23.00
CA SER A 55 -7.28 -11.13 -21.68
C SER A 55 -6.65 -10.21 -20.64
N VAL A 56 -7.51 -9.66 -19.79
CA VAL A 56 -7.13 -8.63 -18.81
C VAL A 56 -7.41 -9.12 -17.40
N PHE A 57 -6.62 -8.62 -16.46
CA PHE A 57 -6.68 -8.96 -15.05
C PHE A 57 -7.02 -7.72 -14.24
N LEU A 58 -7.87 -7.88 -13.24
CA LEU A 58 -8.37 -6.77 -12.43
C LEU A 58 -7.83 -6.84 -11.00
N GLY A 59 -7.15 -5.79 -10.57
CA GLY A 59 -6.76 -5.59 -9.19
C GLY A 59 -7.72 -4.64 -8.48
N VAL A 60 -8.08 -4.97 -7.23
CA VAL A 60 -8.78 -4.08 -6.31
C VAL A 60 -7.89 -3.82 -5.09
N ASP A 61 -7.87 -2.57 -4.63
CA ASP A 61 -7.05 -2.09 -3.50
C ASP A 61 -7.88 -1.18 -2.60
N VAL A 62 -8.15 -1.60 -1.36
CA VAL A 62 -8.91 -0.82 -0.37
C VAL A 62 -7.96 -0.25 0.69
N GLY A 63 -7.46 0.96 0.40
CA GLY A 63 -6.67 1.77 1.32
C GLY A 63 -7.55 2.53 2.34
N THR A 64 -6.92 3.20 3.32
CA THR A 64 -7.59 3.89 4.44
C THR A 64 -8.67 4.92 4.04
N GLY A 65 -8.58 5.53 2.85
CA GLY A 65 -9.47 6.62 2.43
C GLY A 65 -10.20 6.42 1.08
N SER A 66 -9.91 5.35 0.35
CA SER A 66 -10.61 5.03 -0.90
C SER A 66 -10.42 3.57 -1.31
N ALA A 67 -11.44 3.03 -1.98
CA ALA A 67 -11.32 1.83 -2.78
C ALA A 67 -10.83 2.21 -4.18
N ARG A 68 -9.84 1.48 -4.70
CA ARG A 68 -9.26 1.62 -6.04
C ARG A 68 -9.46 0.35 -6.84
N ALA A 69 -9.55 0.48 -8.16
CA ALA A 69 -9.53 -0.64 -9.09
C ALA A 69 -8.63 -0.30 -10.29
N GLY A 70 -7.93 -1.30 -10.82
CA GLY A 70 -7.04 -1.20 -11.98
C GLY A 70 -7.16 -2.41 -12.90
N VAL A 71 -7.21 -2.16 -14.20
CA VAL A 71 -7.29 -3.16 -15.27
C VAL A 71 -5.93 -3.24 -15.96
N PHE A 72 -5.36 -4.44 -16.08
CA PHE A 72 -4.03 -4.67 -16.65
C PHE A 72 -4.06 -5.69 -17.78
N ASP A 73 -3.17 -5.53 -18.77
CA ASP A 73 -2.94 -6.52 -19.83
C ASP A 73 -2.02 -7.68 -19.38
N GLU A 74 -1.82 -8.67 -20.27
CA GLU A 74 -0.95 -9.84 -20.02
C GLU A 74 0.55 -9.51 -19.85
N LYS A 75 0.95 -8.24 -19.93
CA LYS A 75 2.31 -7.73 -19.68
C LYS A 75 2.37 -6.81 -18.45
N GLY A 76 1.29 -6.77 -17.67
CA GLY A 76 1.14 -5.94 -16.47
C GLY A 76 1.03 -4.45 -16.77
N LYS A 77 0.72 -4.03 -18.01
CA LYS A 77 0.54 -2.63 -18.33
C LYS A 77 -0.85 -2.17 -17.87
N LEU A 78 -0.93 -1.03 -17.19
CA LEU A 78 -2.21 -0.44 -16.80
C LEU A 78 -2.98 0.09 -18.03
N LEU A 79 -4.22 -0.36 -18.19
CA LEU A 79 -5.14 0.06 -19.26
C LEU A 79 -6.15 1.10 -18.77
N GLY A 80 -6.59 1.00 -17.53
CA GLY A 80 -7.51 1.95 -16.90
C GLY A 80 -7.61 1.73 -15.40
N SER A 81 -7.78 2.82 -14.65
CA SER A 81 -7.89 2.79 -13.19
C SER A 81 -8.87 3.84 -12.69
N ALA A 82 -9.57 3.55 -11.60
CA ALA A 82 -10.45 4.49 -10.94
C ALA A 82 -10.41 4.32 -9.42
N SER A 83 -10.93 5.33 -8.71
CA SER A 83 -11.04 5.32 -7.25
C SER A 83 -12.39 5.87 -6.81
N SER A 84 -12.90 5.36 -5.70
CA SER A 84 -14.10 5.84 -5.02
C SER A 84 -13.79 6.03 -3.53
N PRO A 85 -14.15 7.17 -2.92
CA PRO A 85 -13.91 7.41 -1.49
C PRO A 85 -14.71 6.43 -0.62
N ILE A 86 -14.23 6.19 0.60
CA ILE A 86 -14.92 5.37 1.60
C ILE A 86 -15.14 6.16 2.89
N GLN A 87 -16.24 5.91 3.57
CA GLN A 87 -16.58 6.55 4.84
C GLN A 87 -15.69 6.03 5.98
N ILE A 88 -15.10 6.95 6.73
CA ILE A 88 -14.33 6.68 7.94
C ILE A 88 -14.87 7.51 9.11
N TRP A 89 -14.91 6.91 10.30
CA TRP A 89 -15.22 7.59 11.57
C TRP A 89 -13.96 7.61 12.43
N LYS A 90 -13.73 8.71 13.16
CA LYS A 90 -12.56 8.92 14.04
C LYS A 90 -12.99 9.60 15.33
N GLU A 91 -12.88 8.89 16.45
CA GLU A 91 -13.33 9.30 17.77
C GLU A 91 -12.26 8.96 18.80
N GLY A 92 -11.29 9.88 18.97
CA GLY A 92 -10.06 9.59 19.72
C GLY A 92 -9.26 8.48 19.04
N ASP A 93 -8.85 7.48 19.82
CA ASP A 93 -8.11 6.30 19.34
C ASP A 93 -8.99 5.28 18.58
N CYS A 94 -10.31 5.45 18.61
CA CYS A 94 -11.28 4.60 17.91
C CYS A 94 -11.46 5.08 16.46
N ILE A 95 -11.14 4.23 15.49
CA ILE A 95 -11.18 4.51 14.05
C ILE A 95 -11.92 3.37 13.33
N GLU A 96 -13.03 3.71 12.69
CA GLU A 96 -14.01 2.73 12.20
C GLU A 96 -14.42 2.98 10.74
N GLN A 97 -14.83 1.91 10.06
CA GLN A 97 -15.29 1.90 8.67
C GLN A 97 -16.54 0.99 8.53
N SER A 98 -17.12 0.96 7.32
CA SER A 98 -18.28 0.12 6.98
C SER A 98 -17.97 -0.81 5.81
N SER A 99 -18.17 -2.11 5.98
CA SER A 99 -17.92 -3.08 4.91
C SER A 99 -18.90 -2.93 3.73
N THR A 100 -20.15 -2.55 4.02
CA THR A 100 -21.17 -2.23 3.00
C THR A 100 -20.78 -1.01 2.16
N ASP A 101 -20.26 0.05 2.78
CA ASP A 101 -19.79 1.25 2.06
C ASP A 101 -18.57 0.94 1.18
N ILE A 102 -17.59 0.22 1.73
CA ILE A 102 -16.42 -0.26 1.00
C ILE A 102 -16.81 -1.11 -0.21
N TRP A 103 -17.77 -2.03 -0.08
CA TRP A 103 -18.21 -2.85 -1.23
C TRP A 103 -18.86 -2.00 -2.32
N HIS A 104 -19.70 -1.03 -1.98
CA HIS A 104 -20.25 -0.09 -2.95
C HIS A 104 -19.15 0.75 -3.64
N ALA A 105 -18.15 1.21 -2.89
CA ALA A 105 -17.01 1.94 -3.42
C ALA A 105 -16.16 1.07 -4.37
N VAL A 106 -15.90 -0.19 -4.03
CA VAL A 106 -15.25 -1.20 -4.89
C VAL A 106 -16.05 -1.40 -6.18
N CYS A 107 -17.36 -1.65 -6.10
CA CYS A 107 -18.21 -1.83 -7.28
C CYS A 107 -18.27 -0.58 -8.18
N SER A 108 -18.17 0.62 -7.61
CA SER A 108 -18.06 1.87 -8.36
C SER A 108 -16.70 1.99 -9.05
N ALA A 109 -15.60 1.77 -8.32
CA ALA A 109 -14.24 1.83 -8.86
C ALA A 109 -14.02 0.81 -9.99
N VAL A 110 -14.47 -0.43 -9.82
CA VAL A 110 -14.36 -1.51 -10.82
C VAL A 110 -15.04 -1.12 -12.15
N LYS A 111 -16.29 -0.67 -12.10
CA LYS A 111 -17.03 -0.24 -13.31
C LYS A 111 -16.36 0.94 -13.99
N SER A 112 -15.88 1.92 -13.22
CA SER A 112 -15.17 3.08 -13.76
C SER A 112 -13.81 2.70 -14.36
N ALA A 113 -13.07 1.75 -13.78
CA ALA A 113 -11.81 1.26 -14.32
C ALA A 113 -12.01 0.50 -15.65
N CYS A 114 -13.00 -0.39 -15.73
CA CYS A 114 -13.36 -1.08 -16.98
C CYS A 114 -13.82 -0.10 -18.08
N ALA A 115 -14.64 0.89 -17.72
CA ALA A 115 -15.10 1.92 -18.68
C ALA A 115 -13.95 2.81 -19.20
N LEU A 116 -12.97 3.15 -18.35
CA LEU A 116 -11.78 3.90 -18.74
C LEU A 116 -10.81 3.06 -19.59
N ALA A 117 -10.70 1.76 -19.30
CA ALA A 117 -9.96 0.78 -20.11
C ALA A 117 -10.66 0.40 -21.44
N GLN A 118 -11.93 0.81 -21.62
CA GLN A 118 -12.77 0.55 -22.79
C GLN A 118 -13.06 -0.94 -23.06
N ILE A 119 -13.18 -1.74 -22.00
CA ILE A 119 -13.39 -3.20 -22.07
C ILE A 119 -14.80 -3.65 -21.64
N GLY A 120 -15.20 -4.83 -22.10
CA GLY A 120 -16.32 -5.60 -21.56
C GLY A 120 -15.98 -6.36 -20.27
N GLY A 121 -16.99 -6.66 -19.44
CA GLY A 121 -16.83 -7.47 -18.22
C GLY A 121 -16.46 -8.93 -18.52
N GLU A 122 -16.69 -9.38 -19.75
CA GLU A 122 -16.30 -10.66 -20.32
C GLU A 122 -14.83 -10.77 -20.70
N GLU A 123 -14.11 -9.65 -20.81
CA GLU A 123 -12.67 -9.64 -21.10
C GLU A 123 -11.82 -9.87 -19.83
N VAL A 124 -12.37 -9.55 -18.66
CA VAL A 124 -11.74 -9.78 -17.35
C VAL A 124 -11.68 -11.27 -17.02
N LYS A 125 -10.47 -11.85 -17.08
CA LYS A 125 -10.25 -13.30 -16.88
C LYS A 125 -9.96 -13.69 -15.44
N GLY A 126 -9.67 -12.73 -14.58
CA GLY A 126 -9.51 -12.95 -13.15
C GLY A 126 -9.46 -11.63 -12.37
N ILE A 127 -9.86 -11.69 -11.10
CA ILE A 127 -9.85 -10.57 -10.16
C ILE A 127 -9.12 -10.96 -8.87
N GLY A 128 -8.38 -10.03 -8.28
CA GLY A 128 -7.80 -10.20 -6.94
C GLY A 128 -8.02 -8.96 -6.08
N PHE A 129 -8.05 -9.18 -4.76
CA PHE A 129 -8.33 -8.17 -3.76
C PHE A 129 -7.13 -7.97 -2.83
N ALA A 130 -6.81 -6.70 -2.60
CA ALA A 130 -5.90 -6.24 -1.55
C ALA A 130 -6.57 -5.17 -0.70
N ALA A 131 -6.22 -5.08 0.58
CA ALA A 131 -6.74 -4.07 1.49
C ALA A 131 -5.83 -3.81 2.69
N THR A 132 -6.03 -2.70 3.39
CA THR A 132 -5.45 -2.51 4.74
C THR A 132 -5.82 -3.67 5.66
N CYS A 133 -4.95 -3.98 6.63
CA CYS A 133 -5.19 -5.03 7.63
C CYS A 133 -6.20 -4.63 8.73
N SER A 134 -7.41 -4.29 8.31
CA SER A 134 -8.53 -3.89 9.16
C SER A 134 -9.43 -5.08 9.51
N LEU A 135 -9.97 -5.13 10.72
CA LEU A 135 -10.78 -6.24 11.23
C LEU A 135 -12.26 -6.02 10.93
N VAL A 136 -12.89 -6.96 10.22
CA VAL A 136 -14.31 -6.94 9.85
C VAL A 136 -15.11 -7.93 10.70
N ALA A 137 -16.28 -7.51 11.18
CA ALA A 137 -17.25 -8.33 11.91
C ALA A 137 -18.51 -8.59 11.08
N VAL A 138 -18.93 -9.85 10.98
CA VAL A 138 -20.24 -10.25 10.42
C VAL A 138 -20.89 -11.42 11.16
N ASP A 139 -22.21 -11.53 11.03
CA ASP A 139 -23.00 -12.64 11.56
C ASP A 139 -22.94 -13.91 10.67
N ALA A 140 -23.78 -14.90 10.96
CA ALA A 140 -23.82 -16.17 10.24
C ALA A 140 -24.25 -16.03 8.77
N ASP A 141 -25.17 -15.10 8.48
CA ASP A 141 -25.69 -14.79 7.15
C ASP A 141 -24.80 -13.81 6.37
N GLY A 142 -23.80 -13.22 7.04
CA GLY A 142 -22.84 -12.26 6.47
C GLY A 142 -23.23 -10.79 6.67
N SER A 143 -24.21 -10.49 7.52
CA SER A 143 -24.64 -9.12 7.82
C SER A 143 -23.64 -8.40 8.74
N PRO A 144 -23.46 -7.07 8.60
CA PRO A 144 -22.60 -6.26 9.48
C PRO A 144 -22.96 -6.36 10.97
N VAL A 145 -21.99 -6.74 11.82
CA VAL A 145 -22.10 -6.70 13.29
C VAL A 145 -21.33 -5.50 13.82
N THR A 146 -21.95 -4.67 14.68
CA THR A 146 -21.29 -3.44 15.14
C THR A 146 -20.05 -3.72 15.99
N VAL A 147 -18.96 -2.98 15.75
CA VAL A 147 -17.75 -2.94 16.59
C VAL A 147 -17.64 -1.61 17.34
N SER A 148 -18.74 -0.85 17.39
CA SER A 148 -18.79 0.55 17.81
C SER A 148 -19.62 0.73 19.07
N TRP A 149 -19.15 1.59 19.99
CA TRP A 149 -19.94 2.04 21.15
C TRP A 149 -21.25 2.74 20.78
N SER A 150 -21.39 3.18 19.52
CA SER A 150 -22.62 3.80 19.00
C SER A 150 -23.76 2.80 18.75
N GLY A 151 -23.49 1.49 18.74
CA GLY A 151 -24.46 0.45 18.38
C GLY A 151 -24.82 0.42 16.88
N ASP A 152 -24.24 1.28 16.05
CA ASP A 152 -24.51 1.35 14.62
C ASP A 152 -23.93 0.12 13.91
N SER A 153 -24.78 -0.78 13.42
CA SER A 153 -24.37 -1.99 12.69
C SER A 153 -23.57 -1.69 11.43
N ARG A 154 -23.69 -0.49 10.85
CA ARG A 154 -22.87 -0.08 9.70
C ARG A 154 -21.41 0.08 10.08
N ARG A 155 -21.09 0.38 11.35
CA ARG A 155 -19.73 0.54 11.87
C ARG A 155 -19.23 -0.84 12.34
N ASN A 156 -18.93 -1.70 11.37
CA ASN A 156 -18.54 -3.11 11.57
C ASN A 156 -17.06 -3.42 11.27
N ILE A 157 -16.23 -2.38 11.07
CA ILE A 157 -14.79 -2.52 10.83
C ILE A 157 -14.01 -1.71 11.86
N ILE A 158 -13.08 -2.37 12.55
CA ILE A 158 -12.00 -1.72 13.32
C ILE A 158 -10.82 -1.53 12.36
N VAL A 159 -10.47 -0.28 12.06
CA VAL A 159 -9.45 0.03 11.05
C VAL A 159 -8.06 -0.40 11.53
N TRP A 160 -7.13 -0.70 10.63
CA TRP A 160 -5.75 -1.07 10.95
C TRP A 160 -5.11 -0.13 11.99
N MET A 161 -5.19 1.19 11.77
CA MET A 161 -4.62 2.26 12.61
C MET A 161 -5.42 2.60 13.89
N ASP A 162 -6.40 1.78 14.27
CA ASP A 162 -7.14 1.92 15.52
C ASP A 162 -6.29 1.43 16.72
N HIS A 163 -6.16 2.26 17.75
CA HIS A 163 -5.31 2.00 18.93
C HIS A 163 -6.13 1.73 20.21
N ARG A 164 -7.44 1.48 20.13
CA ARG A 164 -8.30 1.18 21.32
C ARG A 164 -7.80 0.01 22.16
N ALA A 165 -7.08 -0.91 21.53
CA ALA A 165 -6.63 -2.19 22.07
C ALA A 165 -5.24 -2.16 22.75
N VAL A 166 -4.66 -0.99 23.04
CA VAL A 166 -3.32 -0.87 23.69
C VAL A 166 -3.21 -1.72 24.95
N LYS A 167 -4.20 -1.69 25.85
CA LYS A 167 -4.18 -2.47 27.11
C LYS A 167 -4.21 -3.98 26.86
N GLN A 168 -4.93 -4.41 25.83
CA GLN A 168 -5.03 -5.81 25.43
C GLN A 168 -3.73 -6.28 24.76
N ALA A 169 -3.06 -5.42 24.00
CA ALA A 169 -1.71 -5.69 23.50
C ALA A 169 -0.70 -5.79 24.65
N GLU A 170 -0.73 -4.87 25.63
CA GLU A 170 0.13 -4.95 26.84
C GLU A 170 -0.12 -6.24 27.64
N LYS A 171 -1.39 -6.65 27.79
CA LYS A 171 -1.79 -7.92 28.43
C LYS A 171 -1.25 -9.14 27.67
N ILE A 172 -1.45 -9.22 26.35
CA ILE A 172 -0.96 -10.32 25.51
C ILE A 172 0.57 -10.35 25.50
N ASN A 173 1.24 -9.20 25.49
CA ASN A 173 2.70 -9.11 25.55
C ASN A 173 3.30 -9.43 26.93
N SER A 174 2.47 -9.71 27.95
CA SER A 174 2.91 -10.28 29.24
C SER A 174 2.85 -11.82 29.28
N CYS A 175 2.17 -12.44 28.32
CA CYS A 175 2.21 -13.88 28.07
C CYS A 175 3.56 -14.25 27.43
N ASN A 176 4.24 -15.28 27.91
CA ASN A 176 5.53 -15.71 27.36
C ASN A 176 5.35 -16.76 26.24
N SER A 177 4.41 -16.50 25.32
CA SER A 177 4.06 -17.44 24.25
C SER A 177 5.14 -17.47 23.14
N PRO A 178 5.54 -18.68 22.67
CA PRO A 178 6.43 -18.82 21.52
C PRO A 178 5.93 -18.13 20.25
N VAL A 179 4.63 -17.83 20.10
CA VAL A 179 4.11 -17.22 18.87
C VAL A 179 4.50 -15.74 18.73
N LEU A 180 4.72 -15.03 19.85
CA LEU A 180 5.11 -13.62 19.84
C LEU A 180 6.49 -13.37 19.18
N GLN A 181 7.34 -14.40 19.08
CA GLN A 181 8.64 -14.31 18.41
C GLN A 181 8.52 -13.95 16.91
N TYR A 182 7.42 -14.33 16.25
CA TYR A 182 7.14 -13.99 14.85
C TYR A 182 6.62 -12.55 14.68
N CYS A 183 6.18 -11.91 15.77
CA CYS A 183 5.82 -10.49 15.80
C CYS A 183 7.04 -9.61 16.17
N GLY A 184 8.27 -10.12 16.01
CA GLY A 184 9.49 -9.41 16.42
C GLY A 184 9.68 -9.32 17.95
N GLY A 185 8.90 -10.08 18.72
CA GLY A 185 8.89 -10.12 20.18
C GLY A 185 7.62 -9.58 20.84
N SER A 186 6.73 -8.88 20.12
CA SER A 186 5.49 -8.34 20.68
C SER A 186 4.41 -8.05 19.63
N VAL A 187 3.13 -8.28 19.98
CA VAL A 187 2.00 -7.85 19.15
C VAL A 187 1.77 -6.34 19.26
N SER A 188 1.47 -5.71 18.11
CA SER A 188 0.98 -4.33 18.05
C SER A 188 -0.51 -4.28 18.39
N PRO A 189 -1.04 -3.22 19.04
CA PRO A 189 -2.50 -3.01 19.16
C PRO A 189 -3.23 -2.93 17.81
N GLU A 190 -2.49 -2.71 16.71
CA GLU A 190 -3.02 -2.71 15.35
C GLU A 190 -3.31 -4.13 14.80
N MET A 191 -2.76 -5.17 15.42
CA MET A 191 -2.99 -6.58 15.06
C MET A 191 -4.34 -7.08 15.60
N GLN A 192 -4.83 -8.22 15.07
CA GLN A 192 -6.21 -8.62 15.33
C GLN A 192 -6.46 -9.26 16.71
N PRO A 193 -5.56 -10.07 17.33
CA PRO A 193 -5.83 -10.65 18.65
C PRO A 193 -6.07 -9.61 19.77
N PRO A 194 -5.31 -8.50 19.88
CA PRO A 194 -5.65 -7.40 20.78
C PRO A 194 -7.04 -6.78 20.52
N LYS A 195 -7.41 -6.58 19.24
CA LYS A 195 -8.71 -6.01 18.85
C LYS A 195 -9.87 -6.94 19.16
N LEU A 196 -9.71 -8.25 18.93
CA LEU A 196 -10.68 -9.29 19.29
C LEU A 196 -10.88 -9.35 20.80
N LEU A 197 -9.80 -9.36 21.58
CA LEU A 197 -9.86 -9.32 23.04
C LEU A 197 -10.53 -8.03 23.55
N TRP A 198 -10.27 -6.89 22.91
CA TRP A 198 -10.95 -5.64 23.23
C TRP A 198 -12.46 -5.75 22.99
N VAL A 199 -12.91 -6.28 21.84
CA VAL A 199 -14.34 -6.48 21.56
C VAL A 199 -14.96 -7.44 22.58
N LYS A 200 -14.31 -8.55 22.91
CA LYS A 200 -14.81 -9.51 23.90
C LYS A 200 -14.98 -8.89 25.29
N GLU A 201 -14.02 -8.06 25.72
CA GLU A 201 -14.06 -7.39 27.02
C GLU A 201 -15.06 -6.22 27.07
N ASN A 202 -15.37 -5.56 25.95
CA ASN A 202 -16.11 -4.29 25.92
C ASN A 202 -17.50 -4.35 25.24
N LEU A 203 -17.70 -5.23 24.26
CA LEU A 203 -18.90 -5.32 23.40
C LEU A 203 -19.43 -6.76 23.34
N GLN A 204 -19.83 -7.30 24.50
CA GLN A 204 -20.22 -8.70 24.67
C GLN A 204 -21.41 -9.14 23.78
N GLU A 205 -22.34 -8.24 23.47
CA GLU A 205 -23.46 -8.51 22.55
C GLU A 205 -22.95 -8.72 21.11
N SER A 206 -22.09 -7.81 20.61
CA SER A 206 -21.42 -7.97 19.32
C SER A 206 -20.55 -9.22 19.25
N TRP A 207 -19.83 -9.55 20.32
CA TRP A 207 -19.04 -10.79 20.41
C TRP A 207 -19.89 -12.05 20.27
N SER A 208 -21.09 -12.03 20.85
CA SER A 208 -22.06 -13.12 20.78
C SER A 208 -22.71 -13.24 19.39
N MET A 209 -23.01 -12.11 18.74
CA MET A 209 -23.59 -12.07 17.38
C MET A 209 -22.58 -12.39 16.26
N ALA A 210 -21.31 -12.04 16.44
CA ALA A 210 -20.28 -12.25 15.42
C ALA A 210 -20.03 -13.75 15.18
N PHE A 211 -20.32 -14.20 13.96
CA PHE A 211 -20.01 -15.56 13.50
C PHE A 211 -18.71 -15.60 12.70
N ARG A 212 -18.30 -14.50 12.07
CA ARG A 212 -17.00 -14.37 11.40
C ARG A 212 -16.29 -13.09 11.80
N TRP A 213 -15.03 -13.28 12.15
CA TRP A 213 -14.00 -12.26 12.25
C TRP A 213 -13.08 -12.47 11.04
N MET A 214 -12.89 -11.43 10.23
CA MET A 214 -12.14 -11.52 8.99
C MET A 214 -11.22 -10.33 8.82
N ASP A 215 -10.07 -10.52 8.19
CA ASP A 215 -9.26 -9.42 7.70
C ASP A 215 -9.94 -8.81 6.47
N LEU A 216 -9.81 -7.49 6.24
CA LEU A 216 -10.61 -6.80 5.23
C LEU A 216 -10.38 -7.33 3.80
N SER A 217 -9.16 -7.75 3.47
CA SER A 217 -8.86 -8.34 2.15
C SER A 217 -9.53 -9.70 1.97
N ASP A 218 -9.64 -10.51 3.04
CA ASP A 218 -10.36 -11.78 3.02
C ASP A 218 -11.87 -11.57 2.99
N TRP A 219 -12.39 -10.57 3.71
CA TRP A 219 -13.82 -10.22 3.64
C TRP A 219 -14.24 -9.82 2.22
N LEU A 220 -13.39 -9.10 1.47
CA LEU A 220 -13.65 -8.76 0.07
C LEU A 220 -13.73 -10.02 -0.82
N SER A 221 -12.77 -10.95 -0.68
CA SER A 221 -12.78 -12.21 -1.43
C SER A 221 -13.96 -13.11 -1.05
N TYR A 222 -14.33 -13.20 0.23
CA TYR A 222 -15.55 -13.88 0.70
C TYR A 222 -16.82 -13.24 0.13
N ARG A 223 -16.94 -11.89 0.21
CA ARG A 223 -18.10 -11.16 -0.33
C ARG A 223 -18.24 -11.27 -1.86
N ALA A 224 -17.15 -11.59 -2.55
CA ALA A 224 -17.12 -11.87 -3.98
C ALA A 224 -17.54 -13.32 -4.33
N THR A 225 -17.15 -14.31 -3.53
CA THR A 225 -17.19 -15.76 -3.89
C THR A 225 -18.13 -16.62 -3.04
N GLY A 226 -18.39 -16.25 -1.79
CA GLY A 226 -18.99 -17.10 -0.77
C GLY A 226 -18.01 -18.12 -0.13
N ASP A 227 -16.74 -18.12 -0.53
CA ASP A 227 -15.71 -19.03 0.01
C ASP A 227 -15.14 -18.49 1.34
N ASP A 228 -15.18 -19.30 2.38
CA ASP A 228 -14.76 -18.96 3.75
C ASP A 228 -13.28 -19.29 4.03
N THR A 229 -12.48 -19.53 2.98
CA THR A 229 -11.02 -19.66 3.05
C THR A 229 -10.34 -18.32 3.33
N ARG A 230 -9.29 -18.33 4.16
CA ARG A 230 -8.48 -17.15 4.50
C ARG A 230 -7.18 -17.11 3.69
N SER A 231 -6.63 -15.91 3.52
CA SER A 231 -5.27 -15.78 3.00
C SER A 231 -4.25 -16.22 4.04
N LEU A 232 -3.20 -16.91 3.57
CA LEU A 232 -2.02 -17.13 4.38
C LEU A 232 -1.37 -15.79 4.78
N CYS A 233 -1.43 -14.76 3.94
CA CYS A 233 -0.85 -13.44 4.21
C CYS A 233 -1.46 -12.75 5.43
N THR A 234 -2.79 -12.66 5.48
CA THR A 234 -3.53 -12.01 6.57
C THR A 234 -3.25 -12.74 7.88
N THR A 235 -3.52 -14.06 7.88
CA THR A 235 -3.45 -14.92 9.05
C THR A 235 -2.06 -14.94 9.69
N VAL A 236 -0.97 -15.15 8.93
CA VAL A 236 0.38 -15.19 9.51
C VAL A 236 0.85 -13.81 10.00
N CYS A 237 0.59 -12.75 9.24
CA CYS A 237 1.17 -11.45 9.52
C CYS A 237 0.45 -10.67 10.61
N LYS A 238 -0.85 -10.96 10.87
CA LYS A 238 -1.72 -10.14 11.74
C LYS A 238 -2.63 -10.95 12.68
N TRP A 239 -2.74 -12.27 12.52
CA TRP A 239 -3.53 -13.17 13.37
C TRP A 239 -2.68 -14.24 14.07
N THR A 240 -1.35 -14.10 14.11
CA THR A 240 -0.45 -15.03 14.81
C THR A 240 -0.51 -16.50 14.31
N TYR A 241 -0.99 -16.75 13.08
CA TYR A 241 -1.04 -18.10 12.50
C TYR A 241 0.37 -18.61 12.13
N LEU A 242 0.72 -19.81 12.55
CA LEU A 242 1.98 -20.48 12.25
C LEU A 242 1.94 -21.12 10.85
N GLY A 243 2.01 -20.29 9.81
CA GLY A 243 1.85 -20.69 8.41
C GLY A 243 2.77 -21.79 7.87
N HIS A 244 3.77 -22.23 8.63
CA HIS A 244 4.70 -23.32 8.30
C HIS A 244 4.37 -24.65 9.00
N ALA A 245 3.33 -24.72 9.84
CA ALA A 245 2.97 -25.93 10.59
C ALA A 245 2.67 -27.12 9.68
N HIS A 246 2.05 -26.88 8.51
CA HIS A 246 1.74 -27.91 7.50
C HIS A 246 2.97 -28.70 7.04
N MET A 247 4.17 -28.10 7.01
CA MET A 247 5.42 -28.78 6.64
C MET A 247 5.69 -30.03 7.49
N GLN A 248 5.26 -30.00 8.76
CA GLN A 248 5.52 -31.06 9.73
C GLN A 248 4.58 -32.26 9.53
N GLN A 249 3.53 -32.14 8.70
CA GLN A 249 2.45 -33.12 8.64
C GLN A 249 2.54 -34.13 7.47
N LYS A 250 3.07 -33.76 6.28
CA LYS A 250 3.75 -34.66 5.28
C LYS A 250 4.07 -33.99 3.93
N ASN A 251 5.12 -34.54 3.28
CA ASN A 251 5.46 -34.53 1.84
C ASN A 251 5.17 -33.26 1.00
N GLU A 252 6.26 -32.65 0.54
CA GLU A 252 6.42 -31.32 -0.06
C GLU A 252 5.77 -31.06 -1.44
N LYS A 253 4.73 -31.80 -1.88
CA LYS A 253 4.24 -31.73 -3.28
C LYS A 253 2.76 -31.44 -3.51
N ASP A 254 1.88 -31.75 -2.56
CA ASP A 254 0.41 -31.73 -2.80
C ASP A 254 -0.36 -30.71 -1.94
N SER A 255 0.32 -29.95 -1.07
CA SER A 255 -0.28 -28.94 -0.19
C SER A 255 -0.72 -27.66 -0.94
N LYS A 256 -1.77 -27.74 -1.75
CA LYS A 256 -2.40 -26.56 -2.40
C LYS A 256 -3.51 -25.90 -1.57
N ASP A 257 -4.04 -26.67 -0.63
CA ASP A 257 -4.95 -26.28 0.43
C ASP A 257 -4.28 -26.64 1.76
N MET A 258 -4.37 -25.78 2.78
CA MET A 258 -3.96 -26.12 4.13
C MET A 258 -5.19 -26.19 5.04
N GLU A 259 -5.43 -27.36 5.63
CA GLU A 259 -6.19 -27.43 6.88
C GLU A 259 -5.51 -26.49 7.90
N ALA A 260 -6.29 -25.80 8.73
CA ALA A 260 -5.81 -24.70 9.57
C ALA A 260 -4.95 -25.10 10.80
N CYS A 261 -4.05 -26.07 10.61
CA CYS A 261 -3.10 -26.62 11.58
C CYS A 261 -2.05 -25.64 12.13
N GLY A 262 -2.04 -24.38 11.68
CA GLY A 262 -1.17 -23.32 12.18
C GLY A 262 -1.77 -22.45 13.29
N TRP A 263 -3.02 -22.70 13.73
CA TRP A 263 -3.54 -22.04 14.94
C TRP A 263 -2.88 -22.67 16.19
N ASP A 264 -2.42 -21.81 17.10
CA ASP A 264 -1.82 -22.22 18.38
C ASP A 264 -2.90 -22.15 19.48
N ASP A 265 -3.57 -23.28 19.72
CA ASP A 265 -4.73 -23.34 20.63
C ASP A 265 -4.36 -22.96 22.07
N GLU A 266 -3.17 -23.35 22.55
CA GLU A 266 -2.69 -22.98 23.88
C GLU A 266 -2.55 -21.45 24.01
N PHE A 267 -2.03 -20.77 22.98
CA PHE A 267 -1.97 -19.30 22.95
C PHE A 267 -3.36 -18.64 22.92
N TRP A 268 -4.30 -19.12 22.10
CA TRP A 268 -5.64 -18.55 22.04
C TRP A 268 -6.43 -18.77 23.34
N GLU A 269 -6.21 -19.89 24.05
CA GLU A 269 -6.70 -20.07 25.42
C GLU A 269 -6.03 -19.11 26.42
N GLU A 270 -4.69 -19.00 26.43
CA GLU A 270 -3.92 -18.18 27.37
C GLU A 270 -4.36 -16.70 27.36
N ILE A 271 -4.56 -16.13 26.17
CA ILE A 271 -4.98 -14.72 26.02
C ILE A 271 -6.47 -14.49 26.34
N GLY A 272 -7.23 -15.55 26.62
CA GLY A 272 -8.65 -15.51 26.96
C GLY A 272 -9.61 -15.51 25.77
N LEU A 273 -9.18 -16.03 24.62
CA LEU A 273 -9.94 -16.09 23.35
C LEU A 273 -10.21 -17.53 22.86
N GLY A 274 -10.13 -18.54 23.73
CA GLY A 274 -10.33 -19.96 23.38
C GLY A 274 -11.72 -20.30 22.81
N ASP A 275 -12.72 -19.44 22.98
CA ASP A 275 -14.04 -19.54 22.31
C ASP A 275 -13.97 -19.29 20.79
N LEU A 276 -12.82 -18.87 20.26
CA LEU A 276 -12.54 -18.84 18.82
C LEU A 276 -12.01 -20.18 18.27
N ILE A 277 -11.54 -21.09 19.13
CA ILE A 277 -11.09 -22.45 18.76
C ILE A 277 -12.31 -23.34 18.47
N GLU A 278 -13.44 -23.08 19.14
CA GLU A 278 -14.67 -23.85 19.04
C GLU A 278 -15.12 -24.12 17.59
N GLY A 279 -15.52 -25.37 17.34
CA GLY A 279 -15.94 -25.81 16.02
C GLY A 279 -14.82 -25.78 14.97
N HIS A 280 -13.57 -26.00 15.37
CA HIS A 280 -12.38 -25.94 14.50
C HIS A 280 -12.20 -24.56 13.87
N HIS A 281 -11.96 -23.55 14.72
CA HIS A 281 -11.58 -22.19 14.32
C HIS A 281 -12.60 -21.49 13.40
N ALA A 282 -13.88 -21.89 13.50
CA ALA A 282 -14.93 -21.51 12.56
C ALA A 282 -15.08 -19.99 12.40
N LYS A 283 -14.90 -19.25 13.50
CA LYS A 283 -15.04 -17.79 13.52
C LYS A 283 -13.87 -17.04 12.88
N ILE A 284 -12.69 -17.66 12.77
CA ILE A 284 -11.46 -16.97 12.32
C ILE A 284 -10.88 -17.54 11.02
N GLY A 285 -11.02 -18.84 10.77
CA GLY A 285 -10.67 -19.48 9.49
C GLY A 285 -10.38 -20.97 9.63
N ARG A 286 -11.21 -21.81 8.99
CA ARG A 286 -11.02 -23.28 8.91
C ARG A 286 -10.02 -23.73 7.84
N SER A 287 -9.90 -22.91 6.79
CA SER A 287 -9.14 -23.17 5.57
C SER A 287 -8.24 -21.98 5.33
N VAL A 288 -6.97 -22.23 5.00
CA VAL A 288 -5.99 -21.19 4.69
C VAL A 288 -5.29 -21.55 3.38
N ALA A 289 -5.18 -20.58 2.45
CA ALA A 289 -4.60 -20.82 1.14
C ALA A 289 -3.52 -19.80 0.77
N PHE A 290 -2.63 -20.20 -0.15
CA PHE A 290 -1.55 -19.34 -0.66
C PHE A 290 -2.12 -18.16 -1.47
N PRO A 291 -1.41 -17.00 -1.50
CA PRO A 291 -1.81 -15.86 -2.32
C PRO A 291 -2.07 -16.24 -3.78
N GLY A 292 -3.24 -15.86 -4.31
CA GLY A 292 -3.65 -16.20 -5.68
C GLY A 292 -4.24 -17.59 -5.88
N HIS A 293 -4.39 -18.42 -4.84
CA HIS A 293 -5.23 -19.63 -4.90
C HIS A 293 -6.66 -19.26 -5.36
N ALA A 294 -7.25 -20.02 -6.28
CA ALA A 294 -8.55 -19.73 -6.89
C ALA A 294 -9.73 -20.11 -5.98
N LEU A 295 -10.47 -19.12 -5.48
CA LEU A 295 -11.54 -19.32 -4.50
C LEU A 295 -12.89 -19.75 -5.12
N GLY A 296 -13.51 -20.74 -4.47
CA GLY A 296 -14.82 -21.30 -4.82
C GLY A 296 -14.98 -21.62 -6.30
N SER A 297 -16.09 -21.13 -6.87
CA SER A 297 -16.35 -21.17 -8.32
C SER A 297 -16.09 -19.83 -8.99
N GLY A 298 -15.28 -18.94 -8.39
CA GLY A 298 -15.14 -17.54 -8.80
C GLY A 298 -16.30 -16.65 -8.34
N LEU A 299 -16.54 -15.53 -9.03
CA LEU A 299 -17.58 -14.55 -8.66
C LEU A 299 -18.99 -15.15 -8.58
N THR A 300 -19.67 -14.95 -7.45
CA THR A 300 -21.09 -15.28 -7.30
C THR A 300 -21.96 -14.49 -8.29
N PRO A 301 -23.18 -14.97 -8.65
CA PRO A 301 -24.10 -14.22 -9.51
C PRO A 301 -24.42 -12.81 -8.98
N THR A 302 -24.49 -12.66 -7.66
CA THR A 302 -24.71 -11.38 -6.98
C THR A 302 -23.50 -10.46 -7.15
N ALA A 303 -22.29 -10.90 -6.75
CA ALA A 303 -21.08 -10.09 -6.86
C ALA A 303 -20.74 -9.74 -8.31
N ALA A 304 -20.90 -10.68 -9.25
CA ALA A 304 -20.71 -10.44 -10.68
C ALA A 304 -21.60 -9.30 -11.20
N LYS A 305 -22.91 -9.34 -10.88
CA LYS A 305 -23.87 -8.28 -11.22
C LYS A 305 -23.56 -6.94 -10.54
N GLU A 306 -23.12 -6.97 -9.28
CA GLU A 306 -22.74 -5.77 -8.52
C GLU A 306 -21.47 -5.12 -9.07
N LEU A 307 -20.47 -5.91 -9.47
CA LEU A 307 -19.20 -5.46 -10.07
C LEU A 307 -19.34 -5.10 -11.55
N GLY A 308 -20.29 -5.68 -12.28
CA GLY A 308 -20.40 -5.55 -13.75
C GLY A 308 -19.54 -6.52 -14.53
N LEU A 309 -19.25 -7.70 -13.95
CA LEU A 309 -18.39 -8.75 -14.50
C LEU A 309 -19.20 -10.04 -14.74
N LEU A 310 -18.57 -11.09 -15.28
CA LEU A 310 -19.22 -12.39 -15.46
C LEU A 310 -19.33 -13.17 -14.15
N THR A 311 -20.41 -13.97 -14.03
CA THR A 311 -20.51 -15.01 -13.00
C THR A 311 -19.44 -16.06 -13.26
N GLY A 312 -18.72 -16.45 -12.22
CA GLY A 312 -17.63 -17.41 -12.30
C GLY A 312 -16.30 -16.87 -12.84
N THR A 313 -16.13 -15.55 -13.00
CA THR A 313 -14.78 -14.97 -13.17
C THR A 313 -13.92 -15.38 -11.96
N PRO A 314 -12.76 -16.04 -12.16
CA PRO A 314 -11.87 -16.50 -11.09
C PRO A 314 -11.46 -15.40 -10.12
N VAL A 315 -11.45 -15.72 -8.82
CA VAL A 315 -11.06 -14.81 -7.73
C VAL A 315 -9.83 -15.37 -7.02
N GLY A 316 -8.80 -14.55 -6.85
CA GLY A 316 -7.61 -14.90 -6.08
C GLY A 316 -7.80 -14.74 -4.56
N THR A 317 -7.21 -15.67 -3.81
CA THR A 317 -6.97 -15.54 -2.36
C THR A 317 -6.15 -14.28 -2.08
N SER A 318 -6.58 -13.52 -1.07
CA SER A 318 -6.27 -12.09 -0.90
C SER A 318 -4.83 -11.78 -0.45
N LEU A 319 -4.47 -10.50 -0.40
CA LEU A 319 -3.26 -10.00 0.25
C LEU A 319 -3.55 -8.74 1.07
N ILE A 320 -2.73 -8.48 2.09
CA ILE A 320 -2.64 -7.14 2.70
C ILE A 320 -2.07 -6.16 1.64
N ASP A 321 -2.56 -4.92 1.61
CA ASP A 321 -2.19 -3.86 0.66
C ASP A 321 -0.68 -3.71 0.44
N ALA A 322 0.11 -3.60 1.51
CA ALA A 322 1.56 -3.55 1.42
C ALA A 322 2.15 -4.79 0.72
N HIS A 323 1.63 -5.99 1.03
CA HIS A 323 2.15 -7.26 0.52
C HIS A 323 1.79 -7.44 -0.96
N ALA A 324 0.61 -6.98 -1.39
CA ALA A 324 0.27 -6.85 -2.81
C ALA A 324 1.19 -5.85 -3.53
N GLY A 325 1.49 -4.71 -2.90
CA GLY A 325 2.51 -3.76 -3.38
C GLY A 325 3.89 -4.41 -3.56
N GLY A 326 4.23 -5.39 -2.72
CA GLY A 326 5.43 -6.23 -2.85
C GLY A 326 5.37 -7.18 -4.04
N VAL A 327 4.31 -7.96 -4.18
CA VAL A 327 4.09 -8.86 -5.33
C VAL A 327 4.15 -8.09 -6.65
N GLY A 328 3.53 -6.91 -6.72
CA GLY A 328 3.53 -6.05 -7.91
C GLY A 328 4.87 -5.40 -8.27
N VAL A 329 5.95 -5.61 -7.49
CA VAL A 329 7.30 -5.09 -7.83
C VAL A 329 8.47 -6.06 -7.59
N MET A 330 8.33 -7.17 -6.85
CA MET A 330 9.50 -7.96 -6.43
C MET A 330 10.38 -8.47 -7.60
N GLU A 331 9.76 -8.83 -8.72
CA GLU A 331 10.44 -9.24 -9.97
C GLU A 331 10.64 -8.10 -10.99
N SER A 332 10.48 -6.83 -10.60
CA SER A 332 10.84 -5.66 -11.43
C SER A 332 12.36 -5.50 -11.52
N LYS A 333 13.01 -6.36 -12.32
CA LYS A 333 14.46 -6.33 -12.58
C LYS A 333 14.80 -5.55 -13.87
N PRO A 334 16.03 -5.03 -14.01
CA PRO A 334 16.53 -4.50 -15.28
C PRO A 334 16.75 -5.62 -16.30
N GLU A 335 16.65 -5.31 -17.60
CA GLU A 335 16.88 -6.28 -18.69
C GLU A 335 18.30 -6.87 -18.71
N THR A 336 19.25 -6.29 -17.96
CA THR A 336 20.63 -6.76 -17.81
C THR A 336 20.85 -7.74 -16.65
N GLU A 337 19.82 -8.08 -15.85
CA GLU A 337 19.90 -9.13 -14.82
C GLU A 337 19.52 -10.51 -15.41
N ASN A 338 20.52 -11.37 -15.61
CA ASN A 338 20.32 -12.77 -15.99
C ASN A 338 19.43 -13.52 -14.98
N ASP A 339 18.49 -14.35 -15.47
CA ASP A 339 17.67 -15.25 -14.64
C ASP A 339 18.46 -16.38 -13.95
N ASP A 340 19.73 -16.60 -14.30
CA ASP A 340 20.55 -17.72 -13.82
C ASP A 340 20.80 -17.73 -12.29
N GLN A 341 20.47 -16.65 -11.58
CA GLN A 341 20.61 -16.55 -10.12
C GLN A 341 19.27 -16.75 -9.41
N ASN A 342 18.99 -18.00 -9.03
CA ASN A 342 17.77 -18.42 -8.29
C ASN A 342 17.50 -17.62 -7.00
N ASP A 343 18.52 -17.07 -6.35
CA ASP A 343 18.40 -16.32 -5.08
C ASP A 343 18.46 -14.79 -5.27
N SER A 344 18.46 -14.27 -6.51
CA SER A 344 18.48 -12.83 -6.79
C SER A 344 17.34 -12.05 -6.11
N ILE A 345 16.20 -12.70 -5.89
CA ILE A 345 15.05 -12.14 -5.18
C ILE A 345 15.35 -11.86 -3.69
N CYS A 346 16.28 -12.60 -3.07
CA CYS A 346 16.72 -12.44 -1.67
C CYS A 346 17.71 -11.28 -1.46
N HIS A 347 18.20 -10.67 -2.55
CA HIS A 347 19.03 -9.47 -2.53
C HIS A 347 18.21 -8.16 -2.62
N ARG A 348 16.88 -8.28 -2.81
CA ARG A 348 15.96 -7.16 -2.99
C ARG A 348 15.12 -6.91 -1.73
N MET A 349 14.92 -5.64 -1.37
CA MET A 349 13.93 -5.21 -0.37
C MET A 349 12.94 -4.23 -0.98
N VAL A 350 11.64 -4.49 -0.84
CA VAL A 350 10.58 -3.58 -1.28
C VAL A 350 10.34 -2.50 -0.23
N LEU A 351 10.28 -1.25 -0.69
CA LEU A 351 9.84 -0.08 0.05
C LEU A 351 8.46 0.34 -0.48
N VAL A 352 7.39 -0.03 0.23
CA VAL A 352 6.03 0.44 -0.09
C VAL A 352 5.81 1.76 0.64
N CYS A 353 5.94 2.88 -0.06
CA CYS A 353 6.04 4.20 0.55
C CYS A 353 4.74 5.02 0.44
N GLY A 354 4.12 5.33 1.58
CA GLY A 354 2.94 6.19 1.69
C GLY A 354 2.99 7.06 2.94
N THR A 355 1.88 7.10 3.69
CA THR A 355 1.76 7.76 5.00
C THR A 355 2.82 7.25 5.99
N SER A 356 3.00 5.93 6.02
CA SER A 356 4.10 5.15 6.59
C SER A 356 4.86 4.44 5.46
N THR A 357 5.96 3.76 5.77
CA THR A 357 6.66 2.88 4.81
C THR A 357 6.82 1.48 5.39
N CYS A 358 6.51 0.45 4.60
CA CYS A 358 6.83 -0.95 4.91
C CYS A 358 8.07 -1.41 4.14
N HIS A 359 8.91 -2.20 4.81
CA HIS A 359 10.22 -2.67 4.35
C HIS A 359 10.20 -4.21 4.28
N MET A 360 10.01 -4.76 3.09
CA MET A 360 9.76 -6.20 2.91
C MET A 360 10.90 -6.89 2.17
N ALA A 361 11.50 -7.90 2.78
CA ALA A 361 12.53 -8.75 2.17
C ALA A 361 12.17 -10.24 2.34
N VAL A 362 12.66 -11.09 1.45
CA VAL A 362 12.38 -12.53 1.44
C VAL A 362 13.66 -13.34 1.58
N SER A 363 13.58 -14.48 2.27
CA SER A 363 14.69 -15.43 2.42
C SER A 363 14.19 -16.87 2.30
N ARG A 364 15.09 -17.79 1.90
CA ARG A 364 14.86 -19.24 2.02
C ARG A 364 14.99 -19.70 3.48
N ASP A 365 15.79 -19.00 4.27
CA ASP A 365 16.07 -19.31 5.68
C ASP A 365 15.09 -18.62 6.64
N LYS A 366 14.86 -19.26 7.80
CA LYS A 366 13.98 -18.77 8.86
C LYS A 366 14.70 -17.74 9.74
N LEU A 367 14.86 -16.52 9.22
CA LEU A 367 15.59 -15.43 9.88
C LEU A 367 14.75 -14.72 10.95
N PHE A 368 15.06 -14.93 12.23
CA PHE A 368 14.51 -14.13 13.34
C PHE A 368 15.35 -12.87 13.55
N ILE A 369 14.72 -11.70 13.50
CA ILE A 369 15.40 -10.40 13.47
C ILE A 369 14.76 -9.50 14.56
N PRO A 370 15.47 -9.18 15.65
CA PRO A 370 14.89 -8.38 16.74
C PRO A 370 14.34 -7.03 16.25
N GLY A 371 13.14 -6.66 16.71
CA GLY A 371 12.49 -5.39 16.33
C GLY A 371 12.00 -5.31 14.87
N VAL A 372 11.88 -6.46 14.19
CA VAL A 372 11.33 -6.59 12.82
C VAL A 372 10.32 -7.72 12.83
N TRP A 373 9.19 -7.59 12.12
CA TRP A 373 8.17 -8.66 12.08
C TRP A 373 8.55 -9.76 11.09
N GLY A 374 8.03 -10.96 11.32
CA GLY A 374 8.44 -12.20 10.66
C GLY A 374 9.41 -13.01 11.53
N PRO A 375 10.00 -14.10 10.98
CA PRO A 375 9.88 -14.57 9.60
C PRO A 375 8.51 -15.23 9.37
N PHE A 376 7.74 -14.70 8.43
CA PHE A 376 6.41 -15.22 8.07
C PHE A 376 6.49 -16.12 6.84
N TRP A 377 6.18 -17.42 6.97
CA TRP A 377 6.24 -18.35 5.84
C TRP A 377 5.18 -18.06 4.78
N SER A 378 5.60 -17.95 3.53
CA SER A 378 4.79 -17.79 2.31
C SER A 378 3.76 -16.65 2.34
N ALA A 379 3.97 -15.67 3.21
CA ALA A 379 3.06 -14.56 3.49
C ALA A 379 2.88 -13.54 2.35
N MET A 380 3.72 -13.63 1.32
CA MET A 380 3.72 -12.73 0.16
C MET A 380 4.15 -13.48 -1.10
N ILE A 381 5.19 -14.30 -1.00
CA ILE A 381 5.68 -15.16 -2.09
C ILE A 381 5.76 -16.59 -1.55
N PRO A 382 5.09 -17.57 -2.19
CA PRO A 382 5.19 -18.98 -1.82
C PRO A 382 6.63 -19.49 -1.78
N GLU A 383 6.94 -20.37 -0.83
CA GLU A 383 8.26 -20.98 -0.59
C GLU A 383 9.37 -20.03 -0.08
N TYR A 384 9.00 -18.88 0.47
CA TYR A 384 9.92 -17.94 1.13
C TYR A 384 9.42 -17.50 2.51
N TRP A 385 10.34 -17.17 3.40
CA TRP A 385 10.09 -16.45 4.64
C TRP A 385 10.12 -14.94 4.40
N LEU A 386 9.02 -14.25 4.70
CA LEU A 386 8.92 -12.79 4.66
C LEU A 386 9.44 -12.16 5.95
N THR A 387 10.26 -11.13 5.80
CA THR A 387 10.63 -10.15 6.83
C THR A 387 9.86 -8.86 6.58
N GLU A 388 9.11 -8.34 7.55
CA GLU A 388 8.26 -7.13 7.44
C GLU A 388 8.72 -6.05 8.44
N GLY A 389 9.72 -5.24 8.05
CA GLY A 389 10.10 -4.02 8.77
C GLY A 389 9.16 -2.85 8.44
N GLY A 390 9.28 -1.74 9.18
CA GLY A 390 8.56 -0.53 8.81
C GLY A 390 8.95 0.73 9.59
N GLN A 391 8.58 1.87 9.03
CA GLN A 391 8.70 3.20 9.63
C GLN A 391 7.29 3.82 9.76
N SER A 392 6.84 4.02 11.00
CA SER A 392 5.45 4.36 11.35
C SER A 392 4.93 5.68 10.75
N ALA A 393 5.83 6.62 10.47
CA ALA A 393 5.51 7.87 9.77
C ALA A 393 6.64 8.20 8.79
N THR A 394 6.31 8.35 7.51
CA THR A 394 7.26 8.77 6.46
C THR A 394 6.65 9.89 5.63
N GLY A 395 5.61 9.62 4.86
CA GLY A 395 4.83 10.67 4.18
C GLY A 395 4.18 11.61 5.18
N ALA A 396 3.49 11.05 6.19
CA ALA A 396 2.88 11.83 7.27
C ALA A 396 3.87 12.72 8.04
N LEU A 397 5.15 12.32 8.11
CA LEU A 397 6.18 13.13 8.77
C LEU A 397 6.63 14.30 7.88
N LEU A 398 6.75 14.08 6.56
CA LEU A 398 7.02 15.17 5.61
C LEU A 398 5.84 16.15 5.56
N ASP A 399 4.61 15.65 5.51
CA ASP A 399 3.38 16.45 5.59
C ASP A 399 3.35 17.26 6.89
N TYR A 400 3.55 16.62 8.05
CA TYR A 400 3.56 17.28 9.35
C TYR A 400 4.58 18.44 9.44
N ILE A 401 5.81 18.23 8.96
CA ILE A 401 6.86 19.25 8.94
C ILE A 401 6.53 20.42 7.99
N ILE A 402 5.80 20.16 6.89
CA ILE A 402 5.32 21.20 5.97
C ILE A 402 4.16 21.97 6.59
N GLU A 403 3.12 21.28 7.07
CA GLU A 403 1.89 21.86 7.57
C GLU A 403 2.10 22.76 8.80
N ASN A 404 2.94 22.33 9.74
CA ASN A 404 3.12 23.00 11.03
C ASN A 404 4.18 24.13 11.02
N HIS A 405 4.81 24.40 9.88
CA HIS A 405 5.82 25.46 9.77
C HIS A 405 5.19 26.82 9.41
N GLY A 406 5.69 27.93 9.99
CA GLY A 406 5.12 29.28 9.79
C GLY A 406 5.06 29.77 8.33
N ALA A 407 5.87 29.19 7.44
CA ALA A 407 5.83 29.47 6.00
C ALA A 407 4.74 28.71 5.22
N SER A 408 4.09 27.70 5.82
CA SER A 408 3.17 26.74 5.19
C SER A 408 2.13 27.38 4.29
N ALA A 409 1.29 28.27 4.82
CA ALA A 409 0.22 28.93 4.06
C ALA A 409 0.73 29.77 2.88
N ARG A 410 1.93 30.37 3.01
CA ARG A 410 2.54 31.17 1.92
C ARG A 410 3.05 30.25 0.80
N LEU A 411 3.67 29.14 1.17
CA LEU A 411 4.16 28.12 0.24
C LEU A 411 3.00 27.42 -0.49
N ALA A 412 1.91 27.07 0.21
CA ALA A 412 0.71 26.47 -0.37
C ALA A 412 0.03 27.42 -1.37
N ASN A 413 -0.16 28.69 -1.01
CA ASN A 413 -0.69 29.71 -1.94
C ASN A 413 0.20 29.88 -3.19
N ARG A 414 1.53 29.82 -3.03
CA ARG A 414 2.48 29.89 -4.14
C ARG A 414 2.40 28.65 -5.04
N ALA A 415 2.35 27.45 -4.48
CA ALA A 415 2.20 26.20 -5.22
C ALA A 415 0.88 26.18 -6.03
N ALA A 416 -0.24 26.58 -5.40
CA ALA A 416 -1.53 26.73 -6.06
C ALA A 416 -1.50 27.76 -7.21
N SER A 417 -0.89 28.93 -6.99
CA SER A 417 -0.77 29.96 -8.05
C SER A 417 0.12 29.55 -9.23
N GLN A 418 0.95 28.53 -9.05
CA GLN A 418 1.82 27.95 -10.08
C GLN A 418 1.29 26.61 -10.64
N ASN A 419 0.12 26.15 -10.19
CA ASN A 419 -0.47 24.84 -10.51
C ASN A 419 0.54 23.67 -10.36
N THR A 420 1.31 23.69 -9.25
CA THR A 420 2.34 22.71 -8.94
C THR A 420 2.16 22.14 -7.52
N SER A 421 2.85 21.06 -7.19
CA SER A 421 2.82 20.50 -5.83
C SER A 421 3.75 21.25 -4.88
N VAL A 422 3.42 21.25 -3.58
CA VAL A 422 4.28 21.83 -2.54
C VAL A 422 5.65 21.13 -2.51
N PHE A 423 5.70 19.81 -2.71
CA PHE A 423 6.94 19.03 -2.80
C PHE A 423 7.82 19.44 -3.99
N SER A 424 7.22 19.65 -5.16
CA SER A 424 7.93 20.14 -6.36
C SER A 424 8.57 21.49 -6.06
N LEU A 425 7.80 22.41 -5.48
CA LEU A 425 8.27 23.75 -5.13
C LEU A 425 9.40 23.75 -4.09
N LEU A 426 9.35 22.83 -3.12
CA LEU A 426 10.42 22.61 -2.14
C LEU A 426 11.68 22.02 -2.79
N ASN A 427 11.53 21.04 -3.68
CA ASN A 427 12.65 20.44 -4.43
C ASN A 427 13.35 21.48 -5.32
N ASP A 428 12.58 22.30 -6.06
CA ASP A 428 13.10 23.41 -6.88
C ASP A 428 13.88 24.43 -6.03
N MET A 429 13.38 24.72 -4.82
CA MET A 429 14.03 25.60 -3.86
C MET A 429 15.33 25.00 -3.31
N ILE A 430 15.36 23.70 -3.01
CA ILE A 430 16.57 22.98 -2.57
C ILE A 430 17.65 23.04 -3.65
N GLU A 431 17.31 22.71 -4.90
CA GLU A 431 18.25 22.83 -6.03
C GLU A 431 18.76 24.26 -6.20
N SER A 432 17.87 25.24 -6.11
CA SER A 432 18.22 26.66 -6.21
C SER A 432 19.15 27.10 -5.08
N MET A 433 18.94 26.61 -3.86
CA MET A 433 19.79 26.90 -2.71
C MET A 433 21.17 26.24 -2.85
N MET A 434 21.27 24.99 -3.31
CA MET A 434 22.55 24.33 -3.58
C MET A 434 23.39 25.17 -4.56
N LYS A 435 22.76 25.63 -5.65
CA LYS A 435 23.38 26.46 -6.69
C LYS A 435 23.78 27.85 -6.16
N GLN A 436 22.92 28.50 -5.38
CA GLN A 436 23.19 29.81 -4.76
C GLN A 436 24.31 29.78 -3.71
N MET A 437 24.38 28.73 -2.90
CA MET A 437 25.34 28.58 -1.81
C MET A 437 26.64 27.86 -2.25
N GLN A 438 26.75 27.50 -3.52
CA GLN A 438 27.88 26.76 -4.10
C GLN A 438 28.18 25.43 -3.37
N CYS A 439 27.14 24.79 -2.82
CA CYS A 439 27.28 23.51 -2.12
C CYS A 439 27.71 22.40 -3.10
N PRO A 440 28.62 21.49 -2.70
CA PRO A 440 29.20 20.50 -3.62
C PRO A 440 28.21 19.42 -4.08
N PHE A 441 27.12 19.23 -3.34
CA PHE A 441 26.01 18.31 -3.62
C PHE A 441 24.81 18.69 -2.74
N VAL A 442 23.59 18.29 -3.14
CA VAL A 442 22.33 18.70 -2.48
C VAL A 442 22.34 18.40 -0.98
N ALA A 443 22.79 17.21 -0.60
CA ALA A 443 22.74 16.75 0.79
C ALA A 443 23.51 17.67 1.77
N ALA A 444 24.56 18.36 1.31
CA ALA A 444 25.40 19.26 2.10
C ALA A 444 24.66 20.50 2.64
N LEU A 445 23.51 20.86 2.05
CA LEU A 445 22.66 21.96 2.55
C LEU A 445 22.18 21.76 4.00
N THR A 446 22.23 20.52 4.51
CA THR A 446 21.80 20.16 5.86
C THR A 446 22.97 19.74 6.75
N GLN A 447 24.18 20.28 6.52
CA GLN A 447 25.38 19.92 7.28
C GLN A 447 25.23 20.11 8.80
N ASP A 448 24.50 21.14 9.21
CA ASP A 448 24.26 21.50 10.62
C ASP A 448 22.87 21.06 11.13
N ILE A 449 22.02 20.48 10.28
CA ILE A 449 20.61 20.16 10.56
C ILE A 449 20.38 18.64 10.53
N HIS A 450 19.94 18.09 11.65
CA HIS A 450 19.79 16.65 11.86
C HIS A 450 18.40 16.33 12.41
N VAL A 451 17.79 15.25 11.91
CA VAL A 451 16.44 14.82 12.32
C VAL A 451 16.46 13.33 12.66
N LEU A 452 16.02 13.00 13.87
CA LEU A 452 15.57 11.66 14.24
C LEU A 452 14.07 11.57 13.95
N PRO A 453 13.61 10.67 13.06
CA PRO A 453 12.26 10.69 12.49
C PRO A 453 11.19 10.01 13.36
N ASP A 454 11.52 9.51 14.56
CA ASP A 454 10.64 8.68 15.41
C ASP A 454 9.53 9.48 16.11
N PHE A 455 8.90 10.44 15.41
CA PHE A 455 7.79 11.28 15.90
C PHE A 455 6.58 10.44 16.35
N HIS A 456 6.38 9.26 15.75
CA HIS A 456 5.35 8.29 16.12
C HIS A 456 5.96 6.97 16.65
N GLY A 457 7.05 7.09 17.42
CA GLY A 457 7.84 5.94 17.89
C GLY A 457 8.68 5.30 16.77
N ASN A 458 9.51 4.33 17.14
CA ASN A 458 10.26 3.51 16.18
C ASN A 458 9.65 2.09 16.11
N ARG A 459 9.08 1.71 14.96
CA ARG A 459 8.65 0.33 14.71
C ARG A 459 9.87 -0.59 14.48
N SER A 460 10.76 -0.23 13.55
CA SER A 460 11.94 -1.04 13.23
C SER A 460 13.20 -0.20 12.99
N PRO A 461 14.40 -0.74 13.33
CA PRO A 461 14.64 -2.04 13.98
C PRO A 461 14.68 -1.98 15.52
N ILE A 462 14.36 -0.83 16.14
CA ILE A 462 14.49 -0.65 17.60
C ILE A 462 13.25 -1.17 18.37
N ALA A 463 12.06 -1.12 17.77
CA ALA A 463 10.78 -1.45 18.42
C ALA A 463 10.53 -0.69 19.75
N ASP A 464 10.85 0.61 19.78
CA ASP A 464 10.50 1.50 20.89
C ASP A 464 9.35 2.45 20.52
N PRO A 465 8.09 2.13 20.88
CA PRO A 465 6.95 3.05 20.66
C PRO A 465 7.01 4.31 21.53
N LYS A 466 7.87 4.35 22.56
CA LYS A 466 8.08 5.52 23.43
C LYS A 466 9.15 6.46 22.86
N ALA A 467 9.84 6.08 21.78
CA ALA A 467 10.73 6.98 21.04
C ALA A 467 9.98 8.23 20.54
N LYS A 468 10.72 9.34 20.41
CA LYS A 468 10.21 10.64 19.95
C LYS A 468 11.11 11.26 18.89
N GLY A 469 10.54 12.16 18.09
CA GLY A 469 11.28 12.95 17.13
C GLY A 469 12.27 13.91 17.80
N VAL A 470 13.42 14.13 17.17
CA VAL A 470 14.42 15.11 17.60
C VAL A 470 14.87 15.91 16.38
N MET A 471 14.93 17.24 16.50
CA MET A 471 15.49 18.12 15.48
C MET A 471 16.61 18.98 16.07
N CYS A 472 17.80 18.90 15.49
CA CYS A 472 18.98 19.70 15.86
C CYS A 472 19.34 20.66 14.72
N GLY A 473 19.98 21.78 15.05
CA GLY A 473 20.37 22.82 14.06
C GLY A 473 19.31 23.89 13.80
N LEU A 474 18.34 24.07 14.72
CA LEU A 474 17.31 25.10 14.57
C LEU A 474 17.89 26.51 14.75
N SER A 475 17.36 27.47 14.00
CA SER A 475 17.69 28.90 14.08
C SER A 475 16.42 29.73 14.27
N LEU A 476 16.56 31.07 14.25
CA LEU A 476 15.41 32.00 14.29
C LEU A 476 14.81 32.29 12.90
N ASP A 477 15.29 31.68 11.82
CA ASP A 477 14.61 31.75 10.51
C ASP A 477 13.34 30.89 10.52
N ALA A 478 12.26 31.44 9.96
CA ALA A 478 10.96 30.79 9.77
C ALA A 478 10.43 30.93 8.33
N GLY A 479 11.30 31.30 7.38
CA GLY A 479 10.97 31.45 5.96
C GLY A 479 10.90 30.12 5.19
N GLU A 480 10.48 30.20 3.92
CA GLU A 480 10.44 29.04 3.02
C GLU A 480 11.81 28.36 2.82
N LYS A 481 12.93 29.10 2.98
CA LYS A 481 14.28 28.53 2.92
C LYS A 481 14.54 27.58 4.10
N GLN A 482 14.24 27.98 5.34
CA GLN A 482 14.33 27.09 6.49
C GLN A 482 13.41 25.88 6.36
N LEU A 483 12.17 26.07 5.87
CA LEU A 483 11.25 24.95 5.61
C LEU A 483 11.86 23.94 4.61
N ALA A 484 12.43 24.41 3.50
CA ALA A 484 13.09 23.55 2.52
C ALA A 484 14.25 22.75 3.13
N LEU A 485 15.02 23.34 4.04
CA LEU A 485 16.09 22.64 4.78
C LEU A 485 15.54 21.63 5.79
N LEU A 486 14.48 21.95 6.53
CA LEU A 486 13.84 21.04 7.49
C LEU A 486 13.19 19.84 6.79
N TYR A 487 12.51 20.07 5.67
CA TYR A 487 11.95 19.02 4.82
C TYR A 487 13.05 18.10 4.24
N LEU A 488 14.17 18.66 3.74
CA LEU A 488 15.32 17.88 3.29
C LEU A 488 15.97 17.07 4.43
N ALA A 489 16.17 17.68 5.60
CA ALA A 489 16.77 17.00 6.75
C ALA A 489 15.86 15.89 7.29
N THR A 490 14.53 16.07 7.22
CA THR A 490 13.52 15.07 7.59
C THR A 490 13.50 13.90 6.59
N MET A 491 13.53 14.20 5.30
CA MET A 491 13.69 13.20 4.22
C MET A 491 14.96 12.36 4.40
N GLN A 492 16.08 13.00 4.75
CA GLN A 492 17.31 12.28 5.12
C GLN A 492 17.14 11.46 6.40
N GLY A 493 16.46 11.99 7.43
CA GLY A 493 16.13 11.26 8.67
C GLY A 493 15.40 9.95 8.39
N ILE A 494 14.37 10.00 7.54
CA ILE A 494 13.63 8.82 7.06
C ILE A 494 14.58 7.83 6.36
N ALA A 495 15.43 8.31 5.46
CA ALA A 495 16.41 7.49 4.74
C ALA A 495 17.48 6.85 5.65
N TYR A 496 17.95 7.54 6.69
CA TYR A 496 18.83 6.95 7.71
C TYR A 496 18.12 5.85 8.51
N GLY A 497 16.80 5.99 8.74
CA GLY A 497 15.97 4.91 9.29
C GLY A 497 15.85 3.71 8.35
N THR A 498 15.63 3.93 7.05
CA THR A 498 15.67 2.84 6.04
C THR A 498 17.04 2.16 6.00
N ARG A 499 18.14 2.93 6.01
CA ARG A 499 19.51 2.38 6.09
C ARG A 499 19.70 1.52 7.34
N HIS A 500 19.20 1.96 8.49
CA HIS A 500 19.28 1.21 9.73
C HIS A 500 18.52 -0.14 9.64
N ILE A 501 17.33 -0.15 9.02
CA ILE A 501 16.58 -1.39 8.76
C ILE A 501 17.37 -2.32 7.82
N VAL A 502 17.94 -1.81 6.73
CA VAL A 502 18.74 -2.60 5.76
C VAL A 502 20.01 -3.18 6.41
N GLU A 503 20.80 -2.36 7.10
CA GLU A 503 22.01 -2.80 7.82
C GLU A 503 21.68 -3.85 8.88
N HIS A 504 20.59 -3.68 9.64
CA HIS A 504 20.16 -4.63 10.67
C HIS A 504 19.64 -5.94 10.09
N CYS A 505 18.86 -5.91 9.00
CA CYS A 505 18.43 -7.13 8.31
C CYS A 505 19.63 -7.91 7.74
N ASN A 506 20.60 -7.21 7.14
CA ASN A 506 21.81 -7.85 6.61
C ASN A 506 22.72 -8.42 7.71
N ALA A 507 22.82 -7.75 8.86
CA ALA A 507 23.52 -8.27 10.04
C ALA A 507 22.88 -9.55 10.62
N ASN A 508 21.61 -9.82 10.30
CA ASN A 508 20.87 -11.01 10.73
C ASN A 508 20.54 -11.99 9.57
N GLY A 509 21.31 -11.94 8.47
CA GLY A 509 21.34 -13.01 7.44
C GLY A 509 20.80 -12.63 6.05
N HIS A 510 20.16 -11.48 5.88
CA HIS A 510 19.81 -10.97 4.55
C HIS A 510 21.05 -10.48 3.77
N LYS A 511 20.88 -10.27 2.46
CA LYS A 511 21.94 -9.78 1.55
C LYS A 511 21.45 -8.61 0.70
N ILE A 512 20.65 -7.73 1.28
CA ILE A 512 19.98 -6.63 0.60
C ILE A 512 21.03 -5.63 0.08
N ASP A 513 21.13 -5.53 -1.23
CA ASP A 513 21.94 -4.53 -1.96
C ASP A 513 21.08 -3.65 -2.90
N THR A 514 19.82 -4.05 -3.13
CA THR A 514 18.90 -3.44 -4.08
C THR A 514 17.55 -3.17 -3.42
N LEU A 515 16.98 -2.00 -3.68
CA LEU A 515 15.68 -1.57 -3.13
C LEU A 515 14.67 -1.38 -4.26
N LEU A 516 13.42 -1.76 -4.03
CA LEU A 516 12.31 -1.62 -4.98
C LEU A 516 11.30 -0.62 -4.41
N ALA A 517 11.23 0.60 -4.94
CA ALA A 517 10.45 1.67 -4.32
C ALA A 517 9.12 1.94 -5.05
N SER A 518 8.01 1.80 -4.33
CA SER A 518 6.65 2.00 -4.84
C SER A 518 5.83 2.98 -3.99
N GLY A 519 4.62 3.29 -4.45
CA GLY A 519 3.68 4.16 -3.73
C GLY A 519 3.84 5.66 -4.02
N GLY A 520 3.34 6.50 -3.12
CA GLY A 520 3.25 7.95 -3.34
C GLY A 520 4.60 8.66 -3.33
N LEU A 521 5.48 8.30 -2.38
CA LEU A 521 6.77 8.98 -2.22
C LEU A 521 7.80 8.60 -3.29
N SER A 522 7.66 7.46 -3.97
CA SER A 522 8.60 7.08 -5.03
C SER A 522 8.47 7.95 -6.29
N LYS A 523 7.37 8.71 -6.42
CA LYS A 523 7.17 9.75 -7.43
C LYS A 523 8.01 11.02 -7.15
N ASN A 524 8.67 11.12 -5.99
CA ASN A 524 9.57 12.22 -5.61
C ASN A 524 11.04 11.84 -5.88
N THR A 525 11.61 12.36 -6.96
CA THR A 525 12.98 12.03 -7.40
C THR A 525 14.06 12.36 -6.36
N LEU A 526 13.91 13.46 -5.62
CA LEU A 526 14.85 13.85 -4.57
C LEU A 526 14.79 12.87 -3.38
N PHE A 527 13.59 12.41 -3.00
CA PHE A 527 13.40 11.39 -1.98
C PHE A 527 14.14 10.10 -2.34
N ILE A 528 13.97 9.62 -3.58
CA ILE A 528 14.61 8.40 -4.07
C ILE A 528 16.13 8.54 -4.19
N GLN A 529 16.66 9.64 -4.74
CA GLN A 529 18.11 9.84 -4.81
C GLN A 529 18.74 9.92 -3.41
N GLN A 530 18.10 10.58 -2.44
CA GLN A 530 18.60 10.61 -1.06
C GLN A 530 18.54 9.24 -0.39
N HIS A 531 17.56 8.39 -0.69
CA HIS A 531 17.56 7.00 -0.20
C HIS A 531 18.71 6.19 -0.82
N ALA A 532 18.98 6.32 -2.12
CA ALA A 532 20.11 5.66 -2.78
C ALA A 532 21.46 6.10 -2.21
N ASP A 533 21.68 7.42 -2.11
CA ASP A 533 22.91 8.03 -1.58
C ASP A 533 23.19 7.67 -0.10
N ILE A 534 22.13 7.50 0.71
CA ILE A 534 22.26 7.20 2.15
C ILE A 534 22.45 5.71 2.41
N THR A 535 21.64 4.86 1.78
CA THR A 535 21.71 3.39 1.96
C THR A 535 22.92 2.77 1.27
N GLY A 536 23.36 3.35 0.14
CA GLY A 536 24.34 2.73 -0.74
C GLY A 536 23.76 1.65 -1.66
N CYS A 537 22.45 1.41 -1.61
CA CYS A 537 21.75 0.47 -2.47
C CYS A 537 21.32 1.12 -3.80
N SER A 538 21.26 0.34 -4.87
CA SER A 538 20.55 0.79 -6.08
C SER A 538 19.04 0.72 -5.84
N ILE A 539 18.29 1.70 -6.32
CA ILE A 539 16.83 1.75 -6.18
C ILE A 539 16.18 1.61 -7.56
N ILE A 540 15.37 0.57 -7.72
CA ILE A 540 14.57 0.34 -8.91
C ILE A 540 13.17 0.90 -8.66
N LEU A 541 12.69 1.70 -9.62
CA LEU A 541 11.31 2.14 -9.74
C LEU A 541 10.60 1.23 -10.75
N PRO A 542 9.44 0.65 -10.43
CA PRO A 542 8.69 -0.19 -11.36
C PRO A 542 8.15 0.61 -12.55
N ARG A 543 7.89 -0.07 -13.67
CA ARG A 543 7.25 0.50 -14.86
C ARG A 543 5.84 1.01 -14.56
N GLU A 544 5.08 0.23 -13.79
CA GLU A 544 3.74 0.59 -13.31
C GLU A 544 3.81 1.14 -11.88
N SER A 545 3.44 2.42 -11.67
CA SER A 545 3.50 3.03 -10.33
C SER A 545 2.45 2.51 -9.35
N GLU A 546 1.33 1.99 -9.87
CA GLU A 546 0.19 1.51 -9.09
C GLU A 546 0.38 0.04 -8.64
N SER A 547 1.54 -0.22 -8.02
CA SER A 547 2.03 -1.54 -7.60
C SER A 547 1.02 -2.41 -6.84
N VAL A 548 0.22 -1.84 -5.94
CA VAL A 548 -0.77 -2.59 -5.15
C VAL A 548 -1.88 -3.15 -6.05
N LEU A 549 -2.35 -2.35 -7.02
CA LEU A 549 -3.32 -2.78 -8.02
C LEU A 549 -2.73 -3.84 -8.96
N LEU A 550 -1.45 -3.71 -9.35
CA LEU A 550 -0.77 -4.71 -10.18
C LEU A 550 -0.60 -6.04 -9.43
N GLY A 551 -0.17 -5.99 -8.17
CA GLY A 551 -0.08 -7.16 -7.30
C GLY A 551 -1.41 -7.86 -7.09
N ALA A 552 -2.49 -7.09 -6.87
CA ALA A 552 -3.84 -7.64 -6.79
C ALA A 552 -4.29 -8.28 -8.12
N ALA A 553 -3.99 -7.67 -9.27
CA ALA A 553 -4.28 -8.25 -10.58
C ALA A 553 -3.49 -9.55 -10.84
N ILE A 554 -2.25 -9.65 -10.36
CA ILE A 554 -1.43 -10.87 -10.40
C ILE A 554 -2.10 -12.03 -9.64
N LEU A 555 -2.72 -11.79 -8.48
CA LEU A 555 -3.51 -12.82 -7.77
C LEU A 555 -4.66 -13.34 -8.65
N GLY A 556 -5.36 -12.44 -9.35
CA GLY A 556 -6.40 -12.77 -10.31
C GLY A 556 -5.88 -13.59 -11.51
N ALA A 557 -4.68 -13.29 -12.01
CA ALA A 557 -4.06 -14.01 -13.13
C ALA A 557 -3.63 -15.44 -12.76
N VAL A 558 -3.15 -15.66 -11.53
CA VAL A 558 -2.86 -17.00 -10.98
C VAL A 558 -4.17 -17.77 -10.77
N ALA A 559 -5.19 -17.15 -10.17
CA ALA A 559 -6.50 -17.79 -9.99
C ALA A 559 -7.17 -18.18 -11.32
N ALA A 560 -6.97 -17.37 -12.36
CA ALA A 560 -7.39 -17.64 -13.74
C ALA A 560 -6.57 -18.76 -14.44
N LYS A 561 -5.52 -19.28 -13.79
CA LYS A 561 -4.61 -20.31 -14.33
C LYS A 561 -3.92 -19.89 -15.63
N LYS A 562 -3.73 -18.58 -15.84
CA LYS A 562 -2.92 -18.03 -16.95
C LYS A 562 -1.43 -18.34 -16.75
N TYR A 563 -1.00 -18.36 -15.50
CA TYR A 563 0.35 -18.72 -15.03
C TYR A 563 0.21 -19.88 -14.04
N SER A 564 1.22 -20.75 -13.92
CA SER A 564 1.16 -21.92 -13.04
C SER A 564 1.51 -21.60 -11.58
N SER A 565 2.19 -20.48 -11.35
CA SER A 565 2.60 -20.00 -10.01
C SER A 565 2.60 -18.48 -9.91
N LEU A 566 2.64 -17.96 -8.67
CA LEU A 566 2.80 -16.53 -8.41
C LEU A 566 4.15 -15.99 -8.92
N SER A 567 5.22 -16.79 -8.89
CA SER A 567 6.54 -16.40 -9.41
C SER A 567 6.51 -16.17 -10.93
N GLU A 568 5.88 -17.08 -11.69
CA GLU A 568 5.69 -16.89 -13.14
C GLU A 568 4.86 -15.64 -13.46
N ALA A 569 3.79 -15.40 -12.70
CA ALA A 569 2.94 -14.22 -12.90
C ALA A 569 3.70 -12.92 -12.59
N MET A 570 4.45 -12.85 -11.49
CA MET A 570 5.32 -11.70 -11.18
C MET A 570 6.38 -11.49 -12.26
N LYS A 571 7.07 -12.54 -12.71
CA LYS A 571 8.08 -12.43 -13.79
C LYS A 571 7.52 -11.99 -15.14
N ALA A 572 6.22 -12.19 -15.39
CA ALA A 572 5.57 -11.82 -16.65
C ALA A 572 4.88 -10.43 -16.62
N LEU A 573 4.38 -10.00 -15.45
CA LEU A 573 3.66 -8.73 -15.30
C LEU A 573 4.51 -7.60 -14.71
N ASN A 574 5.50 -7.91 -13.86
CA ASN A 574 6.39 -6.91 -13.29
C ASN A 574 7.44 -6.48 -14.32
N ALA A 575 7.86 -5.21 -14.27
CA ALA A 575 8.98 -4.70 -15.04
C ALA A 575 9.66 -3.55 -14.30
N ALA A 576 10.98 -3.39 -14.45
CA ALA A 576 11.66 -2.16 -14.08
C ALA A 576 11.28 -1.02 -15.05
N GLY A 577 11.13 0.19 -14.52
CA GLY A 577 10.93 1.41 -15.30
C GLY A 577 12.17 2.31 -15.30
N GLN A 578 12.77 2.53 -14.12
CA GLN A 578 14.00 3.31 -13.96
C GLN A 578 14.88 2.72 -12.86
N VAL A 579 16.19 2.75 -13.04
CA VAL A 579 17.17 2.43 -11.99
C VAL A 579 17.86 3.71 -11.55
N ILE A 580 17.85 3.98 -10.24
CA ILE A 580 18.57 5.07 -9.59
C ILE A 580 19.75 4.45 -8.83
N HIS A 581 20.96 4.92 -9.10
CA HIS A 581 22.16 4.48 -8.39
C HIS A 581 22.59 5.51 -7.34
N PRO A 582 23.27 5.09 -6.27
CA PRO A 582 23.95 5.99 -5.36
C PRO A 582 24.97 6.87 -6.10
N SER A 583 25.18 8.09 -5.62
CA SER A 583 26.16 9.02 -6.17
C SER A 583 27.57 8.40 -6.23
N LYS A 584 28.20 8.52 -7.40
CA LYS A 584 29.60 8.08 -7.64
C LYS A 584 30.64 9.00 -7.00
N ASP A 585 30.23 10.10 -6.38
CA ASP A 585 31.13 10.99 -5.64
C ASP A 585 31.37 10.43 -4.21
N PRO A 586 32.60 9.99 -3.86
CA PRO A 586 32.89 9.43 -2.54
C PRO A 586 32.68 10.44 -1.39
N ARG A 587 32.62 11.75 -1.69
CA ARG A 587 32.30 12.79 -0.71
C ARG A 587 30.85 12.70 -0.22
N VAL A 588 29.92 12.27 -1.09
CA VAL A 588 28.50 12.09 -0.76
C VAL A 588 28.34 10.93 0.22
N LYS A 589 28.91 9.76 -0.08
CA LYS A 589 28.88 8.62 0.85
C LYS A 589 29.52 8.97 2.20
N LYS A 590 30.73 9.58 2.19
CA LYS A 590 31.43 10.00 3.42
C LYS A 590 30.60 10.96 4.29
N TYR A 591 29.88 11.89 3.65
CA TYR A 591 28.99 12.81 4.34
C TYR A 591 27.77 12.10 4.96
N HIS A 592 27.13 11.18 4.23
CA HIS A 592 26.01 10.42 4.75
C HIS A 592 26.41 9.40 5.83
N ASP A 593 27.59 8.78 5.75
CA ASP A 593 28.14 7.95 6.83
C ASP A 593 28.35 8.77 8.12
N ALA A 594 28.82 10.02 8.02
CA ALA A 594 28.96 10.92 9.17
C ALA A 594 27.60 11.34 9.75
N LYS A 595 26.63 11.74 8.91
CA LYS A 595 25.27 12.07 9.37
C LYS A 595 24.52 10.86 9.93
N TYR A 596 24.79 9.66 9.43
CA TYR A 596 24.23 8.42 9.98
C TYR A 596 24.76 8.14 11.40
N SER A 597 26.06 8.35 11.65
CA SER A 597 26.60 8.26 13.02
C SER A 597 25.92 9.25 13.97
N ILE A 598 25.66 10.49 13.53
CA ILE A 598 24.91 11.48 14.32
C ILE A 598 23.46 11.03 14.55
N PHE A 599 22.78 10.52 13.53
CA PHE A 599 21.42 9.95 13.63
C PHE A 599 21.32 8.85 14.71
N ARG A 600 22.31 7.94 14.80
CA ARG A 600 22.37 6.93 15.87
C ARG A 600 22.53 7.57 17.26
N GLN A 601 23.45 8.54 17.38
CA GLN A 601 23.70 9.25 18.64
C GLN A 601 22.48 10.04 19.15
N LEU A 602 21.62 10.58 18.27
CA LEU A 602 20.40 11.28 18.68
C LEU A 602 19.43 10.38 19.46
N TYR A 603 19.33 9.09 19.09
CA TYR A 603 18.50 8.13 19.81
C TYR A 603 19.14 7.73 21.16
N GLU A 604 20.46 7.49 21.18
CA GLU A 604 21.21 7.18 22.41
C GLU A 604 21.14 8.32 23.44
N GLN A 605 21.24 9.58 22.98
CA GLN A 605 21.04 10.77 23.80
C GLN A 605 19.62 10.85 24.37
N GLN A 606 18.60 10.51 23.57
CA GLN A 606 17.21 10.49 24.02
C GLN A 606 16.97 9.43 25.11
N LEU A 607 17.55 8.24 24.99
CA LEU A 607 17.50 7.21 26.03
C LEU A 607 18.18 7.68 27.33
N SER A 608 19.34 8.33 27.22
CA SER A 608 20.04 8.92 28.37
C SER A 608 19.18 9.98 29.08
N GLN A 609 18.57 10.90 28.32
CA GLN A 609 17.65 11.92 28.84
C GLN A 609 16.43 11.31 29.54
N ARG A 610 15.81 10.28 28.94
CA ARG A 610 14.70 9.52 29.55
C ARG A 610 15.12 8.86 30.87
N SER A 611 16.32 8.29 30.95
CA SER A 611 16.87 7.69 32.16
C SER A 611 17.09 8.73 33.27
N ILE A 612 17.70 9.88 32.94
CA ILE A 612 17.92 10.99 33.88
C ILE A 612 16.59 11.51 34.45
N MET A 613 15.57 11.70 33.60
CA MET A 613 14.26 12.16 34.06
C MET A 613 13.51 11.11 34.88
N ALA A 614 13.67 9.82 34.59
CA ALA A 614 13.11 8.75 35.42
C ALA A 614 13.77 8.70 36.80
N GLN A 615 15.10 8.88 36.88
CA GLN A 615 15.84 8.96 38.14
C GLN A 615 15.48 10.21 38.96
N ALA A 616 15.11 11.31 38.31
CA ALA A 616 14.67 12.54 38.98
C ALA A 616 13.20 12.52 39.45
N LEU A 617 12.47 11.44 39.18
CA LEU A 617 11.06 11.24 39.54
C LEU A 617 10.84 10.02 40.46
N ALA A 618 11.91 9.36 40.90
CA ALA A 618 11.92 8.18 41.76
C ALA A 618 12.35 8.51 43.20
#